data_AF-A0A6N7L9Q9-F1
#
_entry.id   AF-A0A6N7L9Q9-F1
#
_cell.length_a   1.000
_cell.length_b   1.000
_cell.length_c   1.000
_cell.angle_alpha   90.00
_cell.angle_beta   90.00
_cell.angle_gamma   90.00
#
_symmetry.space_group_name_H-M   'P 1'
#
loop_
_entity.id
_entity.type
_entity.pdbx_description
1 polymer ?
#
loop_
_entity_poly.entity_id
_entity_poly.type
_entity_poly.pdbx_seq_one_letter_code
_entity_poly.pdbx_strand_id
1 'polypeptide(L)'
;MQFVGIQVYAERGGKTGFTVEFIGATGEIVSVSCPQNAEGTLNRLNVVARAKQVLAAAMEADEALPGITGTRRSPSVPEGALANARQTHDQHAMEEQLEEGLEDTFPASDPVSIVSSAIPKGSAHS
;
A
#
# COMPACT_ATOMS: atom_id res chain seq x y z
N MET A 1 -21.94 -5.82 13.28
CA MET A 1 -21.92 -4.67 12.34
C MET A 1 -23.21 -4.65 11.53
N GLN A 2 -23.79 -3.47 11.29
CA GLN A 2 -24.98 -3.29 10.42
C GLN A 2 -24.60 -2.37 9.24
N PHE A 3 -24.81 -2.86 8.02
CA PHE A 3 -24.56 -2.11 6.79
C PHE A 3 -25.82 -1.38 6.32
N VAL A 4 -25.69 -0.11 5.96
CA VAL A 4 -26.76 0.77 5.46
C VAL A 4 -26.72 0.94 3.94
N GLY A 5 -25.61 0.60 3.30
CA GLY A 5 -25.45 0.74 1.85
C GLY A 5 -24.40 -0.19 1.28
N ILE A 6 -24.54 -0.46 -0.02
CA ILE A 6 -23.58 -1.24 -0.82
C ILE A 6 -23.34 -0.47 -2.13
N GLN A 7 -22.08 -0.20 -2.45
CA GLN A 7 -21.67 0.38 -3.72
C GLN A 7 -20.77 -0.58 -4.49
N VAL A 8 -20.87 -0.58 -5.82
CA VAL A 8 -20.09 -1.47 -6.69
C VAL A 8 -19.42 -0.65 -7.79
N TYR A 9 -18.10 -0.70 -7.82
CA TYR A 9 -17.28 -0.04 -8.83
C TYR A 9 -16.67 -1.09 -9.75
N ALA A 10 -16.69 -0.82 -11.06
CA ALA A 10 -16.12 -1.72 -12.05
C ALA A 10 -14.71 -1.23 -12.42
N GLU A 11 -13.70 -2.09 -12.26
CA GLU A 11 -12.31 -1.73 -12.57
C GLU A 11 -12.03 -1.97 -14.06
N ARG A 12 -11.57 -0.93 -14.77
CA ARG A 12 -11.45 -0.90 -16.25
C ARG A 12 -12.71 -1.43 -16.95
N GLY A 13 -13.88 -0.98 -16.49
CA GLY A 13 -15.17 -1.41 -17.06
C GLY A 13 -15.56 -2.84 -16.72
N GLY A 14 -15.00 -3.41 -15.65
CA GLY A 14 -15.30 -4.77 -15.17
C GLY A 14 -14.39 -5.84 -15.77
N LYS A 15 -13.45 -5.48 -16.65
CA LYS A 15 -12.51 -6.44 -17.25
C LYS A 15 -11.47 -6.94 -16.25
N THR A 16 -11.04 -6.08 -15.34
CA THR A 16 -10.03 -6.40 -14.33
C THR A 16 -10.65 -6.92 -13.04
N GLY A 17 -11.89 -6.54 -12.78
CA GLY A 17 -12.62 -6.94 -11.59
C GLY A 17 -13.58 -5.86 -11.14
N PHE A 18 -13.99 -5.98 -9.89
CA PHE A 18 -14.95 -5.09 -9.26
C PHE A 18 -14.55 -4.86 -7.81
N THR A 19 -14.80 -3.65 -7.31
CA THR A 19 -14.64 -3.33 -5.89
C THR A 19 -16.01 -3.06 -5.30
N VAL A 20 -16.31 -3.74 -4.19
CA VAL A 20 -17.58 -3.62 -3.46
C VAL A 20 -17.32 -2.91 -2.15
N GLU A 21 -18.00 -1.78 -1.92
CA GLU A 21 -17.93 -1.05 -0.66
C GLU A 21 -19.18 -1.28 0.17
N PHE A 22 -19.00 -1.76 1.39
CA PHE A 22 -20.04 -1.88 2.39
C PHE A 22 -19.94 -0.72 3.36
N ILE A 23 -21.01 0.05 3.50
CA ILE A 23 -21.06 1.25 4.35
C ILE A 23 -21.84 0.90 5.61
N GLY A 24 -21.19 0.99 6.76
CA GLY A 24 -21.77 0.78 8.08
C GLY A 24 -22.61 1.97 8.54
N ALA A 25 -23.58 1.73 9.41
CA ALA A 25 -24.45 2.78 9.98
C ALA A 25 -23.68 3.87 10.75
N THR A 26 -22.52 3.51 11.27
CA THR A 26 -21.58 4.33 12.05
C THR A 26 -20.59 5.12 11.19
N GLY A 27 -20.65 4.98 9.86
CA GLY A 27 -19.71 5.60 8.93
C GLY A 27 -18.47 4.76 8.60
N GLU A 28 -18.37 3.53 9.14
CA GLU A 28 -17.33 2.56 8.77
C GLU A 28 -17.49 2.17 7.30
N ILE A 29 -16.39 2.04 6.56
CA ILE A 29 -16.42 1.57 5.16
C ILE A 29 -15.50 0.35 5.03
N VAL A 30 -16.07 -0.75 4.55
CA VAL A 30 -15.34 -1.97 4.23
C VAL A 30 -15.30 -2.14 2.72
N SER A 31 -14.12 -1.99 2.12
CA SER A 31 -13.91 -2.17 0.69
C SER A 31 -13.36 -3.56 0.41
N VAL A 32 -14.06 -4.33 -0.41
CA VAL A 32 -13.65 -5.67 -0.85
C VAL A 32 -13.33 -5.63 -2.34
N SER A 33 -12.06 -5.81 -2.68
CA SER A 33 -11.62 -5.95 -4.08
C SER A 33 -11.83 -7.39 -4.54
N CYS A 34 -12.56 -7.55 -5.64
CA CYS A 34 -12.86 -8.83 -6.27
C CYS A 34 -12.28 -8.83 -7.69
N PRO A 35 -11.06 -9.36 -7.89
CA PRO A 35 -10.48 -9.48 -9.23
C PRO A 35 -11.33 -10.40 -10.11
N GLN A 36 -11.26 -10.16 -11.42
CA GLN A 36 -11.94 -10.99 -12.41
C GLN A 36 -11.42 -12.44 -12.32
N ASN A 37 -12.31 -13.42 -12.40
CA ASN A 37 -11.90 -14.82 -12.42
C ASN A 37 -11.34 -15.20 -13.80
N ALA A 38 -10.63 -16.33 -13.89
CA ALA A 38 -10.06 -16.80 -15.16
C ALA A 38 -11.12 -16.99 -16.26
N GLU A 39 -12.36 -17.27 -15.89
CA GLU A 39 -13.50 -17.47 -16.80
C GLU A 39 -14.19 -16.15 -17.19
N GLY A 40 -13.84 -15.02 -16.59
CA GLY A 40 -14.42 -13.71 -16.88
C GLY A 40 -15.91 -13.57 -16.55
N THR A 41 -16.46 -14.43 -15.68
CA THR A 41 -17.89 -14.48 -15.39
C THR A 41 -18.33 -13.53 -14.28
N LEU A 42 -17.38 -12.85 -13.61
CA LEU A 42 -17.70 -11.88 -12.58
C LEU A 42 -18.36 -10.63 -13.19
N ASN A 43 -19.47 -10.22 -12.60
CA ASN A 43 -20.28 -9.08 -13.03
C ASN A 43 -20.95 -8.40 -11.82
N ARG A 44 -21.65 -7.28 -12.05
CA ARG A 44 -22.30 -6.50 -10.98
C ARG A 44 -23.35 -7.28 -10.16
N LEU A 45 -23.96 -8.32 -10.74
CA LEU A 45 -25.00 -9.11 -10.08
C LEU A 45 -24.39 -10.16 -9.14
N ASN A 46 -23.29 -10.80 -9.54
CA ASN A 46 -22.67 -11.87 -8.75
C ASN A 46 -21.51 -11.39 -7.86
N VAL A 47 -20.93 -10.22 -8.13
CA VAL A 47 -19.80 -9.69 -7.35
C VAL A 47 -20.18 -9.46 -5.89
N VAL A 48 -21.39 -8.97 -5.61
CA VAL A 48 -21.82 -8.71 -4.23
C VAL A 48 -21.87 -10.02 -3.43
N ALA A 49 -22.31 -11.11 -4.05
CA ALA A 49 -22.30 -12.43 -3.42
C ALA A 49 -20.86 -12.92 -3.16
N ARG A 50 -19.93 -12.69 -4.10
CA ARG A 50 -18.51 -13.02 -3.92
C ARG A 50 -17.83 -12.18 -2.84
N ALA A 51 -18.10 -10.88 -2.80
CA ALA A 51 -17.57 -9.99 -1.77
C ALA A 51 -18.02 -10.42 -0.37
N LYS A 52 -19.27 -10.86 -0.21
CA LYS A 52 -19.77 -11.43 1.06
C LYS A 52 -19.04 -12.72 1.45
N GLN A 53 -18.77 -13.60 0.49
CA GLN A 53 -18.00 -14.84 0.73
C GLN A 53 -16.57 -14.52 1.18
N VAL A 54 -15.90 -13.59 0.50
CA VAL A 54 -14.54 -13.16 0.86
C VAL A 54 -14.51 -12.57 2.27
N LEU A 55 -15.48 -11.70 2.60
CA LEU A 55 -15.57 -11.12 3.94
C LEU A 55 -15.81 -12.19 5.01
N ALA A 56 -16.72 -13.15 4.78
CA ALA A 56 -16.95 -14.26 5.70
C ALA A 56 -15.70 -15.13 5.88
N ALA A 57 -15.00 -15.46 4.80
CA ALA A 57 -13.76 -16.23 4.85
C ALA A 57 -12.66 -15.49 5.63
N ALA A 58 -12.57 -14.17 5.50
CA ALA A 58 -11.63 -13.35 6.26
C ALA A 58 -11.96 -13.34 7.76
N MET A 59 -13.24 -13.35 8.14
CA MET A 59 -13.67 -13.45 9.54
C MET A 59 -13.40 -14.84 10.14
N GLU A 60 -13.48 -15.91 9.36
CA GLU A 60 -13.15 -17.27 9.80
C GLU A 60 -11.63 -17.49 9.94
N ALA A 61 -10.80 -16.64 9.32
CA ALA A 61 -9.34 -16.75 9.36
C ALA A 61 -8.71 -16.22 10.68
N ASP A 62 -9.51 -15.98 11.72
CA ASP A 62 -9.21 -15.18 12.92
C ASP A 62 -8.33 -15.85 14.01
N GLU A 63 -7.35 -16.70 13.66
CA GLU A 63 -6.39 -17.22 14.68
C GLU A 63 -4.96 -17.37 14.13
N ALA A 64 -4.57 -16.57 13.16
CA ALA A 64 -3.18 -16.50 12.73
C ALA A 64 -2.90 -15.12 12.13
N LEU A 65 -2.91 -14.06 12.95
CA LEU A 65 -2.57 -12.69 12.56
C LEU A 65 -1.36 -12.66 11.61
N PRO A 66 -1.52 -12.50 10.28
CA PRO A 66 -0.44 -12.04 9.45
C PRO A 66 -0.37 -10.54 9.76
N GLY A 67 0.71 -10.15 10.44
CA GLY A 67 0.93 -8.80 10.97
C GLY A 67 0.38 -7.71 10.05
N ILE A 68 -0.31 -6.76 10.66
CA ILE A 68 -1.00 -5.65 10.00
C ILE A 68 0.05 -4.74 9.33
N THR A 69 0.60 -5.13 8.18
CA THR A 69 1.51 -4.26 7.41
C THR A 69 0.70 -3.41 6.44
N GLY A 70 -0.01 -2.43 7.01
CA GLY A 70 -0.53 -1.33 6.24
C GLY A 70 0.63 -0.42 5.82
N THR A 71 1.19 -0.63 4.65
CA THR A 71 1.74 0.51 3.90
C THR A 71 1.56 0.27 2.41
N ARG A 72 0.48 0.87 1.91
CA ARG A 72 0.22 1.23 0.52
C ARG A 72 1.52 1.30 -0.30
N ARG A 73 1.75 0.31 -1.17
CA ARG A 73 2.69 0.45 -2.29
C ARG A 73 1.96 0.21 -3.60
N SER A 74 2.11 1.20 -4.45
CA SER A 74 1.55 1.37 -5.79
C SER A 74 1.64 0.12 -6.67
N PRO A 75 0.70 -0.09 -7.61
CA PRO A 75 0.65 -1.29 -8.44
C PRO A 75 1.68 -1.17 -9.57
N SER A 76 2.86 -1.73 -9.35
CA SER A 76 3.80 -2.03 -10.43
C SER A 76 4.78 -3.12 -10.02
N VAL A 77 4.29 -4.36 -9.91
CA VAL A 77 5.14 -5.55 -10.05
C VAL A 77 4.31 -6.66 -10.72
N PRO A 78 4.76 -7.19 -11.87
CA PRO A 78 4.04 -8.22 -12.61
C PRO A 78 4.10 -9.58 -11.89
N GLU A 79 3.07 -10.40 -12.14
CA GLU A 79 2.99 -11.83 -11.83
C GLU A 79 4.30 -12.55 -12.19
N GLY A 80 4.89 -13.26 -11.22
CA GLY A 80 6.05 -14.14 -11.48
C GLY A 80 7.07 -14.31 -10.35
N ALA A 81 6.98 -13.57 -9.23
CA ALA A 81 7.90 -13.74 -8.11
C ALA A 81 7.43 -14.89 -7.18
N LEU A 82 7.68 -16.11 -7.63
CA LEU A 82 7.54 -17.35 -6.85
C LEU A 82 8.32 -17.25 -5.53
N ALA A 83 7.66 -17.68 -4.44
CA ALA A 83 8.22 -18.19 -3.19
C ALA A 83 9.56 -17.57 -2.72
N ASN A 84 9.43 -16.38 -2.15
CA ASN A 84 10.21 -15.82 -1.03
C ASN A 84 11.48 -16.57 -0.57
N ALA A 85 12.64 -16.00 -0.93
CA ALA A 85 13.81 -15.97 -0.03
C ALA A 85 13.52 -15.27 1.32
N ARG A 86 12.41 -14.50 1.40
CA ARG A 86 11.93 -13.85 2.63
C ARG A 86 11.44 -14.81 3.72
N GLN A 87 11.30 -16.11 3.44
CA GLN A 87 10.91 -17.11 4.45
C GLN A 87 12.08 -17.64 5.27
N THR A 88 13.31 -17.54 4.76
CA THR A 88 14.50 -17.96 5.52
C THR A 88 14.93 -16.81 6.41
N HIS A 89 14.55 -16.88 7.69
CA HIS A 89 14.86 -15.95 8.78
C HIS A 89 16.37 -15.92 9.15
N ASP A 90 17.25 -15.79 8.16
CA ASP A 90 18.68 -15.68 8.41
C ASP A 90 19.00 -14.25 8.88
N GLN A 91 18.71 -13.99 10.17
CA GLN A 91 18.93 -12.69 10.80
C GLN A 91 20.38 -12.21 10.65
N HIS A 92 21.33 -13.16 10.63
CA HIS A 92 22.75 -12.86 10.43
C HIS A 92 23.02 -12.24 9.06
N ALA A 93 22.45 -12.82 7.98
CA ALA A 93 22.59 -12.25 6.64
C ALA A 93 21.92 -10.87 6.50
N MET A 94 20.86 -10.61 7.27
CA MET A 94 20.20 -9.30 7.31
C MET A 94 21.06 -8.26 8.05
N GLU A 95 21.69 -8.64 9.17
CA GLU A 95 22.60 -7.81 9.96
C GLU A 95 23.85 -7.42 9.15
N GLU A 96 24.45 -8.37 8.42
CA GLU A 96 25.61 -8.11 7.56
C GLU A 96 25.30 -7.10 6.44
N GLN A 97 24.10 -7.18 5.84
CA GLN A 97 23.65 -6.23 4.81
C GLN A 97 23.34 -4.84 5.35
N LEU A 98 22.85 -4.74 6.60
CA LEU A 98 22.63 -3.48 7.29
C LEU A 98 23.96 -2.78 7.59
N GLU A 99 24.97 -3.55 8.00
CA GLU A 99 26.30 -3.04 8.33
C GLU A 99 27.03 -2.53 7.07
N GLU A 100 27.04 -3.30 5.98
CA GLU A 100 27.64 -2.88 4.69
C GLU A 100 27.03 -1.56 4.15
N GLY A 101 25.71 -1.38 4.29
CA GLY A 101 25.03 -0.15 3.87
C GLY A 101 25.29 1.08 4.77
N LEU A 102 25.61 0.85 6.04
CA LEU A 102 26.01 1.89 7.00
C LEU A 102 27.47 2.32 6.80
N GLU A 103 28.33 1.43 6.28
CA GLU A 103 29.73 1.73 5.98
C GLU A 103 29.90 2.69 4.79
N ASP A 104 28.99 2.66 3.80
CA ASP A 104 29.09 3.49 2.58
C ASP A 104 28.38 4.86 2.67
N THR A 105 27.64 5.13 3.74
CA THR A 105 26.96 6.41 3.95
C THR A 105 27.50 7.07 5.21
N PHE A 106 28.50 7.93 5.06
CA PHE A 106 28.52 9.33 5.54
C PHE A 106 29.98 9.82 5.54
N PRO A 107 30.43 10.63 4.56
CA PRO A 107 31.38 11.67 4.95
C PRO A 107 30.65 12.52 5.99
N ALA A 108 31.10 12.49 7.24
CA ALA A 108 30.59 13.32 8.33
C ALA A 108 30.92 14.81 8.10
N SER A 109 30.48 15.38 6.98
CA SER A 109 30.69 16.77 6.61
C SER A 109 29.67 17.15 5.53
N ASP A 110 28.52 17.67 5.95
CA ASP A 110 27.71 18.56 5.12
C ASP A 110 28.65 19.52 4.35
N PRO A 111 28.46 19.75 3.04
CA PRO A 111 29.30 20.70 2.32
C PRO A 111 29.22 22.07 3.01
N VAL A 112 30.39 22.67 3.28
CA VAL A 112 30.46 24.03 3.85
C VAL A 112 29.70 25.01 2.94
N SER A 113 28.60 25.53 3.45
CA SER A 113 27.82 26.58 2.78
C SER A 113 28.56 27.91 2.89
N ILE A 114 29.06 28.43 1.76
CA ILE A 114 29.62 29.79 1.68
C ILE A 114 28.49 30.83 1.70
N VAL A 115 28.41 31.65 2.76
CA VAL A 115 27.54 32.83 2.81
C VAL A 115 28.38 34.06 2.49
N SER A 116 28.29 34.61 1.28
CA SER A 116 28.87 35.92 0.96
C SER A 116 27.82 37.00 1.21
N SER A 117 28.02 37.79 2.25
CA SER A 117 27.24 39.01 2.55
C SER A 117 28.10 40.23 2.31
N ALA A 118 27.63 41.19 1.48
CA ALA A 118 27.70 42.64 1.71
C ALA A 118 27.39 43.43 0.42
N ILE A 119 26.15 43.93 0.28
CA ILE A 119 25.92 45.19 -0.46
C ILE A 119 25.09 46.12 0.43
N PRO A 120 25.71 47.10 1.09
CA PRO A 120 25.04 48.34 1.46
C PRO A 120 25.49 49.43 0.49
N LYS A 121 24.62 49.88 -0.42
CA LYS A 121 24.80 51.13 -1.17
C LYS A 121 23.44 51.80 -1.40
N GLY A 122 23.25 52.98 -0.82
CA GLY A 122 22.14 53.87 -1.16
C GLY A 122 21.77 54.85 -0.05
N SER A 123 22.68 55.76 0.30
CA SER A 123 22.37 56.98 1.04
C SER A 123 21.36 57.84 0.27
N ALA A 124 20.30 58.26 0.96
CA ALA A 124 19.30 59.22 0.48
C ALA A 124 19.95 60.57 0.13
N HIS A 125 19.60 61.11 -1.04
CA HIS A 125 19.97 62.46 -1.48
C HIS A 125 18.70 63.33 -1.38
N SER A 126 18.77 64.38 -0.55
CA SER A 126 17.87 65.55 -0.55
C SER A 126 18.71 66.80 -0.71
#